data_AF-G0UNC0-F1
#
_entry.id   AF-G0UNC0-F1
#
_cell.length_a   1.000
_cell.length_b   1.000
_cell.length_c   1.000
_cell.angle_alpha   90.00
_cell.angle_beta   90.00
_cell.angle_gamma   90.00
#
_symmetry.space_group_name_H-M   'P 1'
#
loop_
_entity.id
_entity.type
_entity.pdbx_description
1 polymer ?
#
loop_
_entity_poly.entity_id
_entity_poly.type
_entity_poly.pdbx_seq_one_letter_code
_entity_poly.pdbx_strand_id
1 'polypeptide(L)'
;MDFFRRTFNNIKLRLHISKVFQEASKYPVVLSPECLELAESYPAIVAAVIGDSLGKSSTLHVYGYLLLLEKLVNSCSSAFHSAMAQNCALQENLVLLATGRADGAERRRSRHLARLTLLEYSRMFADVPELRSLATLATAAEQRTGRHLLRAIVLENKSVRIIEPRPQDIVVFSPTESTAGSAVQTELPAVWPCSICTSMNRRSDESCSPAGQRGTRRRAPFHF
;
A
#
# COMPACT_ATOMS: atom_id res chain seq x y z
N MET A 1 -36.50 30.72 1.58
CA MET A 1 -37.11 29.45 1.09
C MET A 1 -36.22 28.72 0.09
N ASP A 2 -35.43 29.42 -0.74
CA ASP A 2 -34.60 28.78 -1.77
C ASP A 2 -33.44 27.94 -1.24
N PHE A 3 -32.85 28.32 -0.10
CA PHE A 3 -31.80 27.53 0.55
C PHE A 3 -32.31 26.12 0.90
N PHE A 4 -33.43 26.02 1.63
CA PHE A 4 -34.01 24.72 2.00
C PHE A 4 -34.40 23.89 0.78
N ARG A 5 -34.93 24.52 -0.28
CA ARG A 5 -35.29 23.83 -1.52
C ARG A 5 -34.05 23.28 -2.24
N ARG A 6 -32.98 24.07 -2.34
CA ARG A 6 -31.70 23.64 -2.94
C ARG A 6 -31.05 22.52 -2.13
N THR A 7 -31.01 22.65 -0.81
CA THR A 7 -30.46 21.63 0.09
C THR A 7 -31.26 20.33 0.00
N PHE A 8 -32.59 20.40 0.03
CA PHE A 8 -33.45 19.22 -0.12
C PHE A 8 -33.26 18.52 -1.47
N ASN A 9 -33.21 19.30 -2.56
CA ASN A 9 -32.95 18.74 -3.90
C ASN A 9 -31.57 18.09 -4.00
N ASN A 10 -30.54 18.69 -3.36
CA ASN A 10 -29.20 18.12 -3.31
C ASN A 10 -29.18 16.79 -2.54
N ILE A 11 -29.85 16.73 -1.39
CA ILE A 11 -29.99 15.49 -0.60
C ILE A 11 -30.71 14.41 -1.42
N LYS A 12 -31.83 14.76 -2.07
CA LYS A 12 -32.58 13.84 -2.92
C LYS A 12 -31.71 13.29 -4.05
N LEU A 13 -30.93 14.15 -4.70
CA LEU A 13 -30.00 13.76 -5.75
C LEU A 13 -28.90 12.82 -5.22
N ARG A 14 -28.29 13.14 -4.08
CA ARG A 14 -27.27 12.30 -3.45
C ARG A 14 -27.82 10.93 -3.06
N LEU A 15 -29.05 10.86 -2.54
CA LEU A 15 -29.72 9.59 -2.23
C LEU A 15 -30.02 8.77 -3.49
N HIS A 16 -30.48 9.42 -4.55
CA HIS A 16 -30.72 8.77 -5.84
C HIS A 16 -29.43 8.20 -6.42
N ILE A 17 -28.37 9.00 -6.52
CA ILE A 17 -27.04 8.55 -6.96
C ILE A 17 -26.54 7.40 -6.08
N SER A 18 -26.64 7.52 -4.75
CA SER A 18 -26.24 6.45 -3.83
C SER A 18 -26.97 5.14 -4.11
N LYS A 19 -28.28 5.18 -4.40
CA LYS A 19 -29.05 3.98 -4.71
C LYS A 19 -28.62 3.36 -6.04
N VAL A 20 -28.48 4.18 -7.09
CA VAL A 20 -28.07 3.71 -8.42
C VAL A 20 -26.68 3.06 -8.36
N PHE A 21 -25.73 3.71 -7.68
CA PHE A 21 -24.35 3.22 -7.59
C PHE A 21 -24.20 2.02 -6.66
N GLN A 22 -25.05 1.90 -5.63
CA GLN A 22 -25.12 0.70 -4.81
C GLN A 22 -25.55 -0.51 -5.63
N GLU A 23 -26.57 -0.39 -6.47
CA GLU A 23 -26.98 -1.48 -7.35
C GLU A 23 -25.93 -1.79 -8.42
N ALA A 24 -25.34 -0.77 -9.03
CA ALA A 24 -24.26 -0.94 -10.01
C ALA A 24 -23.03 -1.64 -9.41
N SER A 25 -22.70 -1.38 -8.13
CA SER A 25 -21.57 -2.01 -7.45
C SER A 25 -21.73 -3.53 -7.27
N LYS A 26 -22.96 -4.05 -7.30
CA LYS A 26 -23.21 -5.50 -7.21
C LYS A 26 -22.86 -6.23 -8.50
N TYR A 27 -22.99 -5.55 -9.65
CA TYR A 27 -22.76 -6.11 -10.99
C TYR A 27 -21.97 -5.12 -11.88
N PRO A 28 -20.70 -4.83 -11.56
CA PRO A 28 -19.93 -3.75 -12.20
C PRO A 28 -19.44 -4.09 -13.62
N VAL A 29 -20.01 -5.11 -14.28
CA VAL A 29 -19.56 -5.60 -15.58
C VAL A 29 -19.93 -4.63 -16.71
N VAL A 30 -21.13 -4.04 -16.64
CA VAL A 30 -21.63 -3.09 -17.64
C VAL A 30 -22.25 -1.90 -16.90
N LEU A 31 -21.77 -0.69 -17.21
CA LEU A 31 -22.36 0.55 -16.70
C LEU A 31 -23.73 0.77 -17.35
N SER A 32 -24.74 1.04 -16.53
CA SER A 32 -26.04 1.49 -17.06
C SER A 32 -25.87 2.89 -17.68
N PRO A 33 -26.69 3.25 -18.68
CA PRO A 33 -26.69 4.61 -19.25
C PRO A 33 -26.97 5.66 -18.16
N GLU A 34 -27.84 5.35 -17.19
CA GLU A 34 -28.13 6.21 -16.05
C GLU A 34 -26.89 6.46 -15.18
N CYS A 35 -26.03 5.45 -14.94
CA CYS A 35 -24.78 5.66 -14.19
C CYS A 35 -23.84 6.65 -14.90
N LEU A 36 -23.70 6.53 -16.21
CA LEU A 36 -22.85 7.40 -17.01
C LEU A 36 -23.40 8.83 -17.05
N GLU A 37 -24.70 8.99 -17.29
CA GLU A 37 -25.36 10.30 -17.31
C GLU A 37 -25.21 11.04 -15.97
N LEU A 38 -25.38 10.33 -14.85
CA LEU A 38 -25.19 10.89 -13.52
C LEU A 38 -23.73 11.27 -13.26
N ALA A 39 -22.77 10.46 -13.71
CA ALA A 39 -21.34 10.73 -13.54
C ALA A 39 -20.87 11.93 -14.34
N GLU A 40 -21.40 12.15 -15.55
CA GLU A 40 -21.10 13.32 -16.37
C GLU A 40 -21.80 14.58 -15.85
N SER A 41 -23.07 14.46 -15.45
CA SER A 41 -23.86 15.61 -15.01
C SER A 41 -23.50 16.09 -13.60
N TYR A 42 -23.08 15.17 -12.72
CA TYR A 42 -22.84 15.45 -11.30
C TYR A 42 -21.55 14.81 -10.76
N PRO A 43 -20.39 15.04 -11.40
CA PRO A 43 -19.15 14.31 -11.12
C PRO A 43 -18.67 14.45 -9.68
N ALA A 44 -18.80 15.64 -9.07
CA ALA A 44 -18.40 15.88 -7.68
C ALA A 44 -19.25 15.09 -6.67
N ILE A 45 -20.56 15.01 -6.90
CA ILE A 45 -21.48 14.26 -6.02
C ILE A 45 -21.23 12.76 -6.17
N VAL A 46 -21.03 12.29 -7.40
CA VAL A 46 -20.71 10.89 -7.68
C VAL A 46 -19.39 10.48 -7.02
N ALA A 47 -18.32 11.28 -7.19
CA ALA A 47 -17.04 11.03 -6.54
C ALA A 47 -17.18 10.97 -5.00
N ALA A 48 -18.00 11.84 -4.41
CA ALA A 48 -18.28 11.83 -2.97
C ALA A 48 -19.05 10.57 -2.54
N VAL A 49 -20.07 10.16 -3.29
CA VAL A 49 -20.85 8.95 -2.98
C VAL A 49 -19.99 7.68 -3.06
N ILE A 50 -19.12 7.58 -4.08
CA ILE A 50 -18.17 6.47 -4.19
C ILE A 50 -17.18 6.54 -3.02
N GLY A 51 -16.61 7.71 -2.73
CA GLY A 51 -15.69 7.92 -1.62
C GLY A 51 -16.28 7.48 -0.28
N ASP A 52 -17.50 7.91 0.04
CA ASP A 52 -18.22 7.51 1.26
C ASP A 52 -18.44 6.00 1.32
N SER A 53 -18.69 5.37 0.18
CA SER A 53 -18.96 3.93 0.11
C SER A 53 -17.68 3.13 0.32
N LEU A 54 -16.54 3.60 -0.20
CA LEU A 54 -15.22 3.01 0.02
C LEU A 54 -14.72 3.16 1.46
N GLY A 55 -15.03 4.28 2.13
CA GLY A 55 -14.63 4.54 3.51
C GLY A 55 -15.43 3.76 4.56
N LYS A 56 -16.61 3.23 4.20
CA LYS A 56 -17.45 2.45 5.11
C LYS A 56 -16.93 1.02 5.24
N SER A 57 -16.25 0.75 6.36
CA SER A 57 -15.62 -0.52 6.74
C SER A 57 -16.54 -1.75 6.81
N SER A 58 -17.85 -1.54 6.75
CA SER A 58 -18.89 -2.57 6.81
C SER A 58 -19.46 -2.99 5.45
N THR A 59 -19.01 -2.38 4.35
CA THR A 59 -19.64 -2.64 3.05
C THR A 59 -19.11 -3.93 2.41
N LEU A 60 -20.02 -4.90 2.19
CA LEU A 60 -19.78 -6.13 1.43
C LEU A 60 -19.44 -5.89 -0.05
N HIS A 61 -19.43 -4.62 -0.48
CA HIS A 61 -19.33 -4.22 -1.90
C HIS A 61 -18.14 -3.31 -2.20
N VAL A 62 -17.15 -3.15 -1.31
CA VAL A 62 -15.95 -2.33 -1.58
C VAL A 62 -15.30 -2.72 -2.91
N TYR A 63 -15.11 -4.02 -3.14
CA TYR A 63 -14.56 -4.54 -4.40
C TYR A 63 -15.39 -4.09 -5.61
N GLY A 64 -16.71 -4.15 -5.51
CA GLY A 64 -17.63 -3.71 -6.56
C GLY A 64 -17.55 -2.22 -6.85
N TYR A 65 -17.42 -1.39 -5.80
CA TYR A 65 -17.22 0.06 -5.96
C TYR A 65 -15.86 0.41 -6.59
N LEU A 66 -14.80 -0.36 -6.29
CA LEU A 66 -13.50 -0.18 -6.95
C LEU A 66 -13.57 -0.49 -8.44
N LEU A 67 -14.24 -1.59 -8.83
CA LEU A 67 -14.48 -1.92 -10.24
C LEU A 67 -15.36 -0.88 -10.93
N LEU A 68 -16.41 -0.41 -10.24
CA LEU A 68 -17.27 0.64 -10.76
C LEU A 68 -16.49 1.93 -11.02
N LEU A 69 -15.62 2.32 -10.07
CA LEU A 69 -14.76 3.48 -10.21
C LEU A 69 -13.80 3.35 -11.41
N GLU A 70 -13.18 2.18 -11.61
CA GLU A 70 -12.35 1.89 -12.79
C GLU A 70 -13.14 2.10 -14.09
N LYS A 71 -14.37 1.56 -14.18
CA LYS A 71 -15.22 1.72 -15.37
C LYS A 71 -15.59 3.17 -15.63
N LEU A 72 -15.92 3.93 -14.59
CA LEU A 72 -16.27 5.35 -14.72
C LEU A 72 -15.07 6.18 -15.15
N VAL A 73 -13.89 5.93 -14.58
CA VAL A 73 -12.68 6.64 -15.00
C VAL A 73 -12.36 6.39 -16.47
N ASN A 74 -12.59 5.18 -16.97
CA ASN A 74 -12.37 4.82 -18.37
C ASN A 74 -13.45 5.35 -19.33
N SER A 75 -14.64 5.67 -18.83
CA SER A 75 -15.80 6.02 -19.68
C SER A 75 -16.18 7.50 -19.62
N CYS A 76 -15.85 8.19 -18.53
CA CYS A 76 -16.25 9.56 -18.30
C CYS A 76 -15.17 10.56 -18.76
N SER A 77 -15.63 11.80 -18.98
CA SER A 77 -14.81 12.93 -19.39
C SER A 77 -13.84 13.42 -18.28
N SER A 78 -12.94 14.33 -18.65
CA SER A 78 -12.01 14.98 -17.72
C SER A 78 -12.71 15.69 -16.55
N ALA A 79 -13.98 16.10 -16.70
CA ALA A 79 -14.74 16.69 -15.61
C ALA A 79 -14.88 15.73 -14.41
N PHE A 80 -15.05 14.43 -14.68
CA PHE A 80 -15.08 13.41 -13.64
C PHE A 80 -13.71 13.22 -12.99
N HIS A 81 -12.64 13.20 -13.77
CA HIS A 81 -11.27 13.09 -13.22
C HIS A 81 -10.91 14.29 -12.35
N SER A 82 -11.25 15.51 -12.76
CA SER A 82 -11.05 16.72 -11.96
C SER A 82 -11.85 16.69 -10.66
N ALA A 83 -13.09 16.18 -10.69
CA ALA A 83 -13.87 15.98 -9.48
C ALA A 83 -13.23 14.98 -8.51
N MET A 84 -12.64 13.89 -9.03
CA MET A 84 -11.87 12.96 -8.21
C MET A 84 -10.62 13.61 -7.60
N ALA A 85 -9.89 14.41 -8.39
CA ALA A 85 -8.69 15.11 -7.95
C ALA A 85 -8.96 16.16 -6.85
N GLN A 86 -10.17 16.73 -6.83
CA GLN A 86 -10.63 17.66 -5.80
C GLN A 86 -11.20 16.95 -4.56
N ASN A 87 -11.57 15.67 -4.67
CA ASN A 87 -12.19 14.92 -3.59
C ASN A 87 -11.13 14.23 -2.71
N CYS A 88 -10.65 14.97 -1.70
CA CYS A 88 -9.65 14.45 -0.75
C CYS A 88 -10.14 13.22 0.04
N ALA A 89 -11.44 13.14 0.35
CA ALA A 89 -11.99 12.02 1.11
C ALA A 89 -11.96 10.70 0.30
N LEU A 90 -12.31 10.77 -0.99
CA LEU A 90 -12.18 9.64 -1.92
C LEU A 90 -10.73 9.17 -2.01
N GLN A 91 -9.79 10.09 -2.21
CA GLN A 91 -8.37 9.81 -2.30
C GLN A 91 -7.83 9.15 -1.02
N GLU A 92 -8.19 9.71 0.13
CA GLU A 92 -7.83 9.18 1.43
C GLU A 92 -8.35 7.75 1.61
N ASN A 93 -9.63 7.52 1.29
CA ASN A 93 -10.23 6.19 1.42
C ASN A 93 -9.57 5.17 0.49
N LEU A 94 -9.18 5.54 -0.73
CA LEU A 94 -8.42 4.67 -1.63
C LEU A 94 -7.05 4.30 -1.03
N VAL A 95 -6.33 5.28 -0.47
CA VAL A 95 -5.04 5.03 0.18
C VAL A 95 -5.23 4.13 1.41
N LEU A 96 -6.22 4.40 2.27
CA LEU A 96 -6.52 3.58 3.44
C LEU A 96 -6.86 2.13 3.07
N LEU A 97 -7.62 1.92 1.99
CA LEU A 97 -7.92 0.58 1.47
C LEU A 97 -6.64 -0.14 1.01
N ALA A 98 -5.73 0.55 0.33
CA ALA A 98 -4.48 -0.02 -0.16
C ALA A 98 -3.47 -0.35 0.96
N THR A 99 -3.46 0.45 2.04
CA THR A 99 -2.51 0.32 3.15
C THR A 99 -3.05 -0.46 4.35
N GLY A 100 -4.37 -0.62 4.44
CA GLY A 100 -5.05 -1.23 5.57
C GLY A 100 -4.72 -2.71 5.80
N ARG A 101 -4.99 -3.17 7.02
CA ARG A 101 -5.02 -4.61 7.33
C ARG A 101 -6.20 -5.24 6.59
N ALA A 102 -5.96 -6.39 5.98
CA ALA A 102 -6.93 -7.09 5.16
C ALA A 102 -7.09 -8.52 5.66
N ASP A 103 -8.04 -8.70 6.56
CA ASP A 103 -8.38 -10.00 7.12
C ASP A 103 -9.45 -10.67 6.24
N GLY A 104 -9.22 -11.93 5.87
CA GLY A 104 -10.09 -12.67 4.95
C GLY A 104 -9.77 -12.47 3.46
N ALA A 105 -10.35 -13.32 2.61
CA ALA A 105 -10.08 -13.32 1.18
C ALA A 105 -10.66 -12.08 0.46
N GLU A 106 -11.86 -11.64 0.84
CA GLU A 106 -12.55 -10.51 0.20
C GLU A 106 -11.86 -9.17 0.45
N ARG A 107 -11.43 -8.91 1.70
CA ARG A 107 -10.67 -7.71 2.04
C ARG A 107 -9.31 -7.70 1.37
N ARG A 108 -8.63 -8.86 1.28
CA ARG A 108 -7.36 -9.00 0.55
C ARG A 108 -7.55 -8.70 -0.94
N ARG A 109 -8.61 -9.24 -1.55
CA ARG A 109 -8.95 -8.94 -2.95
C ARG A 109 -9.24 -7.45 -3.18
N SER A 110 -10.00 -6.83 -2.29
CA SER A 110 -10.31 -5.39 -2.36
C SER A 110 -9.07 -4.52 -2.19
N ARG A 111 -8.21 -4.84 -1.20
CA ARG A 111 -6.93 -4.16 -1.01
C ARG A 111 -6.02 -4.32 -2.22
N HIS A 112 -5.93 -5.54 -2.75
CA HIS A 112 -5.12 -5.82 -3.94
C HIS A 112 -5.58 -4.95 -5.12
N LEU A 113 -6.89 -4.89 -5.39
CA LEU A 113 -7.44 -4.04 -6.42
C LEU A 113 -7.16 -2.55 -6.15
N ALA A 114 -7.37 -2.08 -4.92
CA ALA A 114 -7.05 -0.69 -4.55
C ALA A 114 -5.58 -0.34 -4.83
N ARG A 115 -4.63 -1.23 -4.53
CA ARG A 115 -3.20 -1.03 -4.83
C ARG A 115 -2.94 -0.93 -6.33
N LEU A 116 -3.60 -1.76 -7.14
CA LEU A 116 -3.53 -1.66 -8.60
C LEU A 116 -4.10 -0.33 -9.08
N THR A 117 -5.26 0.09 -8.55
CA THR A 117 -5.88 1.38 -8.87
C THR A 117 -4.95 2.55 -8.56
N LEU A 118 -4.25 2.54 -7.42
CA LEU A 118 -3.30 3.61 -7.09
C LEU A 118 -2.16 3.69 -8.11
N LEU A 119 -1.59 2.55 -8.51
CA LEU A 119 -0.52 2.49 -9.52
C LEU A 119 -1.02 2.96 -10.88
N GLU A 120 -2.21 2.55 -11.27
CA GLU A 120 -2.83 2.92 -12.53
C GLU A 120 -3.08 4.42 -12.60
N TYR A 121 -3.65 5.02 -11.55
CA TYR A 121 -3.90 6.46 -11.51
C TYR A 121 -2.60 7.26 -11.45
N SER A 122 -1.62 6.78 -10.67
CA SER A 122 -0.28 7.37 -10.66
C SER A 122 0.37 7.41 -12.03
N ARG A 123 0.14 6.38 -12.85
CA ARG A 123 0.65 6.33 -14.24
C ARG A 123 -0.19 7.18 -15.19
N MET A 124 -1.51 7.04 -15.13
CA MET A 124 -2.45 7.62 -16.10
C MET A 124 -2.54 9.14 -16.00
N PHE A 125 -2.39 9.70 -14.81
CA PHE A 125 -2.53 11.14 -14.57
C PHE A 125 -1.19 11.85 -14.35
N ALA A 126 -0.05 11.17 -14.57
CA ALA A 126 1.28 11.71 -14.31
C ALA A 126 1.57 13.03 -15.05
N ASP A 127 1.10 13.12 -16.30
CA ASP A 127 1.39 14.24 -17.20
C ASP A 127 0.36 15.37 -17.14
N VAL A 128 -0.68 15.26 -16.29
CA VAL A 128 -1.76 16.26 -16.19
C VAL A 128 -1.62 17.02 -14.86
N PRO A 129 -1.14 18.29 -14.87
CA PRO A 129 -0.85 19.04 -13.65
C PRO A 129 -2.05 19.22 -12.72
N GLU A 130 -3.25 19.38 -13.29
CA GLU A 130 -4.50 19.55 -12.55
C GLU A 130 -4.91 18.28 -11.78
N LEU A 131 -4.42 17.12 -12.19
CA LEU A 131 -4.74 15.82 -11.61
C LEU A 131 -3.57 15.26 -10.76
N ARG A 132 -2.61 16.12 -10.40
CA ARG A 132 -1.41 15.74 -9.65
C ARG A 132 -1.71 15.01 -8.34
N SER A 133 -2.80 15.38 -7.65
CA SER A 133 -3.22 14.70 -6.42
C SER A 133 -3.46 13.21 -6.65
N LEU A 134 -4.14 12.85 -7.74
CA LEU A 134 -4.34 11.47 -8.17
C LEU A 134 -3.03 10.81 -8.61
N ALA A 135 -2.17 11.55 -9.32
CA ALA A 135 -0.88 11.06 -9.76
C ALA A 135 0.04 10.65 -8.60
N THR A 136 -0.11 11.28 -7.43
CA THR A 136 0.74 11.02 -6.25
C THR A 136 0.21 9.96 -5.29
N LEU A 137 -0.91 9.30 -5.57
CA LEU A 137 -1.54 8.37 -4.63
C LEU A 137 -0.68 7.15 -4.30
N ALA A 138 0.02 6.56 -5.28
CA ALA A 138 0.95 5.48 -5.01
C ALA A 138 2.06 5.92 -4.04
N THR A 139 2.66 7.09 -4.28
CA THR A 139 3.67 7.68 -3.39
C THR A 139 3.11 7.92 -1.98
N ALA A 140 1.88 8.40 -1.86
CA ALA A 140 1.22 8.59 -0.56
C ALA A 140 1.07 7.27 0.21
N ALA A 141 0.70 6.18 -0.47
CA ALA A 141 0.62 4.85 0.15
C ALA A 141 2.00 4.30 0.55
N GLU A 142 3.03 4.53 -0.26
CA GLU A 142 4.40 4.11 0.04
C GLU A 142 4.97 4.87 1.25
N GLN A 143 4.72 6.18 1.34
CA GLN A 143 5.13 7.01 2.49
C GLN A 143 4.50 6.53 3.79
N ARG A 144 3.23 6.10 3.77
CA ARG A 144 2.53 5.59 4.96
C ARG A 144 3.02 4.23 5.43
N THR A 145 3.44 3.38 4.50
CA THR A 145 3.80 1.99 4.81
C THR A 145 5.31 1.77 4.89
N GLY A 146 6.12 2.70 4.38
CA GLY A 146 7.57 2.55 4.21
C GLY A 146 7.96 1.44 3.23
N ARG A 147 7.03 1.03 2.34
CA ARG A 147 7.21 -0.13 1.45
C ARG A 147 6.79 0.24 0.03
N HIS A 148 7.58 -0.20 -0.94
CA HIS A 148 7.21 -0.05 -2.35
C HIS A 148 5.93 -0.82 -2.68
N LEU A 149 4.99 -0.16 -3.36
CA LEU A 149 3.64 -0.66 -3.63
C LEU A 149 3.67 -1.87 -4.58
N LEU A 150 4.49 -1.80 -5.64
CA LEU A 150 4.72 -2.92 -6.56
C LEU A 150 5.24 -4.16 -5.83
N ARG A 151 6.20 -3.98 -4.92
CA ARG A 151 6.73 -5.08 -4.10
C ARG A 151 5.65 -5.65 -3.18
N ALA A 152 4.81 -4.81 -2.59
CA ALA A 152 3.71 -5.26 -1.74
C ALA A 152 2.70 -6.12 -2.51
N ILE A 153 2.37 -5.76 -3.75
CA ILE A 153 1.50 -6.54 -4.64
C ILE A 153 2.12 -7.90 -4.98
N VAL A 154 3.40 -7.91 -5.37
CA VAL A 154 4.12 -9.15 -5.69
C VAL A 154 4.17 -10.10 -4.50
N LEU A 155 4.41 -9.58 -3.30
CA LEU A 155 4.42 -10.38 -2.07
C LEU A 155 3.04 -10.91 -1.70
N GLU A 156 1.97 -10.17 -1.97
CA GLU A 156 0.59 -10.61 -1.71
C GLU A 156 0.17 -11.78 -2.62
N ASN A 157 0.72 -11.85 -3.83
CA ASN A 157 0.52 -12.97 -4.75
C ASN A 157 1.33 -14.22 -4.38
N LYS A 158 2.36 -14.08 -3.53
CA LYS A 158 3.15 -15.22 -3.04
C LYS A 158 2.44 -15.81 -1.82
N SER A 159 1.91 -17.02 -1.97
CA SER A 159 1.42 -17.77 -0.82
C SER A 159 2.60 -18.35 -0.04
N VAL A 160 2.72 -17.98 1.23
CA VAL A 160 3.57 -18.70 2.19
C VAL A 160 2.68 -19.73 2.86
N ARG A 161 2.89 -21.01 2.54
CA ARG A 161 2.25 -22.10 3.28
C ARG A 161 2.98 -22.22 4.61
N ILE A 162 2.26 -22.00 5.72
CA ILE A 162 2.77 -22.38 7.04
C ILE A 162 2.71 -23.90 7.05
N ILE A 163 3.87 -24.53 6.96
CA ILE A 163 4.03 -25.98 7.07
C ILE A 163 4.08 -26.27 8.56
N GLU A 164 3.25 -27.19 9.04
CA GLU A 164 3.40 -27.70 10.40
C GLU A 164 4.80 -28.32 10.53
N PRO A 165 5.62 -27.85 11.49
CA PRO A 165 6.97 -28.35 11.63
C PRO A 165 6.89 -29.85 11.94
N ARG A 166 7.61 -30.66 11.16
CA ARG A 166 7.72 -32.08 11.49
C ARG A 166 8.53 -32.22 12.78
N PRO A 167 8.40 -33.33 13.53
CA PRO A 167 9.20 -33.54 14.74
C PRO A 167 10.71 -33.37 14.53
N GLN A 168 11.21 -33.66 13.31
CA GLN A 168 12.63 -33.47 12.96
C GLN A 168 13.03 -31.99 12.77
N ASP A 169 12.06 -31.10 12.52
CA ASP A 169 12.26 -29.66 12.33
C ASP A 169 12.24 -28.90 13.67
N ILE A 170 11.89 -29.58 14.78
CA ILE A 170 11.81 -29.01 16.13
C ILE A 170 13.16 -29.20 16.83
N VAL A 171 13.96 -28.14 16.91
CA VAL A 171 15.16 -28.13 17.76
C VAL A 171 14.72 -27.82 19.19
N VAL A 172 14.68 -28.85 20.04
CA VAL A 172 14.40 -28.70 21.47
C VAL A 172 15.68 -28.20 22.15
N PHE A 173 15.73 -26.89 22.44
CA PHE A 173 16.68 -26.36 23.39
C PHE A 173 16.18 -26.66 24.80
N SER A 174 16.55 -27.82 25.35
CA SER A 174 16.46 -28.04 26.79
C SER A 174 17.60 -27.26 27.45
N PRO A 175 17.32 -26.27 28.32
CA PRO A 175 18.35 -25.74 29.19
C PRO A 175 18.72 -26.89 30.13
N THR A 176 19.79 -27.63 29.81
CA THR A 176 20.39 -28.50 30.81
C THR A 176 20.87 -27.59 31.93
N GLU A 177 20.34 -27.79 33.14
CA GLU A 177 21.00 -27.35 34.36
C GLU A 177 22.35 -28.06 34.45
N SER A 178 23.32 -27.59 33.68
CA SER A 178 24.71 -28.00 33.84
C SER A 178 25.20 -27.33 35.11
N THR A 179 25.23 -28.16 36.15
CA THR A 179 26.11 -28.02 37.30
C THR A 179 27.45 -27.43 36.86
N ALA A 180 27.97 -26.50 37.66
CA ALA A 180 29.24 -25.82 37.46
C ALA A 180 30.34 -26.74 36.89
N GLY A 181 30.99 -26.30 35.81
CA GLY A 181 32.27 -26.89 35.37
C GLY A 181 32.28 -27.59 34.02
N SER A 182 31.95 -26.86 32.95
CA SER A 182 32.78 -26.87 31.72
C SER A 182 32.22 -25.84 30.77
N ALA A 183 32.99 -24.78 30.56
CA ALA A 183 32.78 -23.89 29.44
C ALA A 183 32.88 -24.75 28.16
N VAL A 184 31.74 -25.08 27.57
CA VAL A 184 31.70 -25.41 26.16
C VAL A 184 32.20 -24.15 25.46
N GLN A 185 33.45 -24.19 25.05
CA GLN A 185 33.99 -23.22 24.12
C GLN A 185 33.17 -23.37 22.85
N THR A 186 32.13 -22.57 22.71
CA THR A 186 31.63 -22.21 21.40
C THR A 186 32.82 -21.57 20.72
N GLU A 187 33.48 -22.32 19.83
CA GLU A 187 34.44 -21.77 18.90
C GLU A 187 33.68 -20.74 18.05
N LEU A 188 33.60 -19.52 18.57
CA LEU A 188 33.21 -18.36 17.80
C LEU A 188 34.07 -18.39 16.55
N PRO A 189 33.47 -18.35 15.35
CA PRO A 189 34.24 -18.38 14.12
C PRO A 189 35.29 -17.27 14.21
N ALA A 190 36.52 -17.60 13.81
CA ALA A 190 37.66 -16.69 13.88
C ALA A 190 37.39 -15.35 13.16
N VAL A 191 36.36 -15.35 12.30
CA VAL A 191 35.89 -14.25 11.51
C VAL A 191 34.35 -14.14 11.60
N TRP A 192 33.82 -12.94 11.81
CA TRP A 192 32.39 -12.66 11.79
C TRP A 192 32.05 -11.61 10.71
N PRO A 193 30.98 -11.79 9.92
CA PRO A 193 30.56 -10.81 8.92
C PRO A 193 29.85 -9.62 9.59
N CYS A 194 30.22 -8.40 9.22
CA CYS A 194 29.49 -7.20 9.63
C CYS A 194 28.09 -7.18 9.00
N SER A 195 27.04 -7.06 9.81
CA SER A 195 25.65 -6.94 9.35
C SER A 195 25.37 -5.65 8.55
N ILE A 196 26.26 -4.65 8.63
CA ILE A 196 26.10 -3.34 8.00
C ILE A 196 26.87 -3.25 6.68
N CYS A 197 28.14 -3.70 6.65
CA CYS A 197 29.01 -3.53 5.48
C CYS A 197 29.55 -4.85 4.90
N THR A 198 29.12 -6.00 5.41
CA THR A 198 29.54 -7.35 4.97
C THR A 198 31.05 -7.64 5.09
N SER A 199 31.83 -6.76 5.72
CA SER A 199 33.25 -7.00 5.97
C SER A 199 33.45 -8.19 6.92
N MET A 200 34.54 -8.91 6.70
CA MET A 200 34.96 -10.04 7.53
C MET A 200 35.88 -9.56 8.65
N ASN A 201 35.34 -9.41 9.87
CA ASN A 201 36.06 -8.91 11.03
C ASN A 201 36.65 -10.06 11.84
N ARG A 202 37.84 -9.87 12.42
CA ARG A 202 38.48 -10.88 13.27
C ARG A 202 37.93 -10.83 14.69
N ARG A 203 38.13 -11.91 15.44
CA ARG A 203 37.72 -12.01 16.86
C ARG A 203 38.35 -10.93 17.76
N SER A 204 39.51 -10.38 17.39
CA SER A 204 40.20 -9.31 18.10
C SER A 204 39.68 -7.90 17.79
N ASP A 205 38.78 -7.76 16.81
CA ASP A 205 38.32 -6.45 16.36
C ASP A 205 37.15 -6.02 17.24
N GLU A 206 37.35 -5.01 18.10
CA GLU A 206 36.31 -4.42 18.96
C GLU A 206 35.28 -3.59 18.17
N SER A 207 35.62 -3.20 16.94
CA SER A 207 34.77 -2.44 16.04
C SER A 207 34.98 -2.87 14.58
N CYS A 208 33.94 -2.66 13.76
CA CYS A 208 33.99 -2.98 12.34
C CYS A 208 34.99 -2.05 11.64
N SER A 209 36.11 -2.60 11.16
CA SER A 209 37.06 -1.85 10.35
C SER A 209 36.63 -1.94 8.88
N PRO A 210 36.22 -0.84 8.23
CA PRO A 210 35.99 -0.84 6.79
C PRO A 210 37.28 -1.29 6.09
N ALA A 211 37.15 -2.13 5.07
CA ALA A 211 38.25 -2.67 4.27
C ALA A 211 38.94 -1.54 3.48
N GLY A 212 39.74 -0.74 4.18
CA GLY A 212 40.46 0.41 3.63
C GLY A 212 41.58 0.93 4.53
N GLN A 213 41.73 0.42 5.76
CA GLN A 213 42.79 0.85 6.68
C GLN A 213 43.45 -0.34 7.39
N ARG A 214 44.25 -1.12 6.65
CA ARG A 214 45.30 -1.97 7.24
C ARG A 214 46.65 -1.57 6.65
N GLY A 215 47.32 -0.64 7.34
CA GLY A 215 48.76 -0.27 7.42
C GLY A 215 49.67 -0.37 6.18
N THR A 216 50.70 0.44 5.96
CA THR A 216 51.39 1.54 6.65
C THR A 216 52.53 1.95 5.70
N ARG A 217 52.90 3.24 5.62
CA ARG A 217 54.32 3.64 5.57
C ARG A 217 54.45 5.14 5.79
N ARG A 218 55.00 5.51 6.95
CA ARG A 218 55.73 6.76 7.15
C ARG A 218 56.73 6.91 5.99
N ARG A 219 56.65 7.98 5.22
CA ARG A 219 57.79 8.52 4.46
C ARG A 219 58.33 9.69 5.27
N ALA A 220 59.63 9.65 5.51
CA ALA A 220 60.43 10.69 6.15
C ALA A 220 60.43 11.99 5.32
N PRO A 221 60.86 13.13 5.90
CA PRO A 221 60.72 14.45 5.27
C PRO A 221 61.78 14.66 4.19
N PHE A 222 61.43 15.42 3.15
CA PHE A 222 62.40 15.99 2.22
C PHE A 222 62.57 17.48 2.52
N HIS A 223 63.81 17.85 2.81
CA HIS A 223 64.31 19.21 2.71
C HIS A 223 64.49 19.58 1.23
N PHE A 224 64.04 20.79 0.88
CA PHE A 224 64.81 21.78 0.12
C PHE A 224 64.48 23.15 0.73
#